data_AF-A0A7C1KJ22-F1
#
_entry.id   AF-A0A7C1KJ22-F1
#
_cell.length_a   1.000
_cell.length_b   1.000
_cell.length_c   1.000
_cell.angle_alpha   90.00
_cell.angle_beta   90.00
_cell.angle_gamma   90.00
#
_symmetry.space_group_name_H-M   'P 1'
#
loop_
_entity.id
_entity.type
_entity.pdbx_description
1 polymer ?
#
loop_
_entity_poly.entity_id
_entity_poly.type
_entity_poly.pdbx_seq_one_letter_code
_entity_poly.pdbx_strand_id
1 'polypeptide(L)' 'MPVPWRTETVRRLAQKAYDSCDRLDFLILADALEEAGCQCAVTLQHLRGKHPHIRGCWVLEWLLEPERRKGRPPTRS' A
#
# COMPACT_ATOMS: atom_id res chain seq x y z
N MET A 1 -18.15 4.35 -7.42
CA MET A 1 -18.03 4.48 -5.96
C MET A 1 -16.54 4.54 -5.61
N PRO A 2 -16.04 5.59 -4.95
CA PRO A 2 -14.64 5.64 -4.53
C PRO A 2 -14.38 4.50 -3.54
N VAL A 3 -13.23 3.85 -3.67
CA VAL A 3 -12.78 2.82 -2.73
C VAL A 3 -12.54 3.49 -1.36
N PRO A 4 -13.36 3.23 -0.32
CA PRO A 4 -13.31 3.98 0.95
C PRO A 4 -11.96 3.83 1.66
N TRP A 5 -11.24 2.75 1.35
CA TRP A 5 -9.95 2.42 1.95
C TRP A 5 -8.72 3.06 1.27
N ARG A 6 -8.83 3.68 0.08
CA ARG A 6 -7.71 4.46 -0.53
C ARG A 6 -7.82 5.95 -0.19
N THR A 7 -7.76 6.27 1.10
CA THR A 7 -7.69 7.67 1.55
C THR A 7 -6.31 8.28 1.28
N GLU A 8 -6.20 9.61 1.33
CA GLU A 8 -4.91 10.30 1.20
C GLU A 8 -3.93 9.86 2.32
N THR A 9 -4.45 9.61 3.51
CA THR A 9 -3.68 9.09 4.65
C THR A 9 -3.02 7.74 4.33
N VAL A 10 -3.81 6.79 3.80
CA VAL A 10 -3.30 5.46 3.42
C VAL A 10 -2.22 5.57 2.33
N ARG A 11 -2.36 6.51 1.38
CA ARG A 11 -1.33 6.76 0.36
C ARG A 11 -0.04 7.34 0.93
N ARG A 12 -0.14 8.33 1.83
CA ARG A 12 1.05 8.89 2.51
C ARG A 12 1.78 7.83 3.32
N LEU A 13 1.04 6.98 4.03
CA LEU A 13 1.61 5.84 4.77
C LEU A 13 2.27 4.82 3.85
N ALA A 14 1.65 4.49 2.71
CA ALA A 14 2.25 3.61 1.72
C ALA A 14 3.55 4.18 1.14
N GLN A 15 3.58 5.48 0.86
CA GLN A 15 4.78 6.16 0.35
C GLN A 15 5.92 6.14 1.38
N LYS A 16 5.61 6.36 2.66
CA LYS A 16 6.57 6.30 3.76
C LYS A 16 7.08 4.88 4.00
N ALA A 17 6.19 3.88 3.99
CA ALA A 17 6.56 2.47 4.09
C ALA A 17 7.46 2.02 2.93
N TYR A 18 7.24 2.57 1.73
CA TYR A 18 8.11 2.34 0.58
C TYR A 18 9.52 2.94 0.74
N ASP A 19 9.60 4.17 1.27
CA ASP A 19 10.87 4.89 1.45
C ASP A 19 11.72 4.31 2.58
N SER A 20 11.14 4.19 3.78
CA SER A 20 11.84 3.64 4.94
C SER A 20 12.07 2.14 4.81
N CYS A 21 11.21 1.42 4.08
CA CYS A 21 11.17 -0.06 4.05
C CYS A 21 11.09 -0.67 5.46
N ASP A 22 10.51 0.08 6.40
CA ASP A 22 10.53 -0.20 7.82
C ASP A 22 9.33 -1.01 8.25
N ARG A 23 9.56 -2.00 9.11
CA ARG A 23 8.51 -2.91 9.55
C ARG A 23 7.38 -2.19 10.30
N LEU A 24 7.72 -1.13 11.04
CA LEU A 24 6.74 -0.32 11.76
C LEU A 24 5.79 0.42 10.80
N ASP A 25 6.31 0.99 9.71
CA ASP A 25 5.48 1.70 8.73
C ASP A 25 4.50 0.74 8.02
N PHE A 26 4.89 -0.51 7.76
CA PHE A 26 3.98 -1.54 7.22
C PHE A 26 2.86 -1.92 8.20
N LEU A 27 3.13 -1.96 9.50
CA LEU A 27 2.10 -2.22 10.52
C LEU A 27 1.12 -1.06 10.63
N ILE A 28 1.60 0.18 10.61
CA ILE A 28 0.77 1.39 10.63
C ILE A 28 -0.10 1.45 9.37
N LEU A 29 0.45 1.08 8.21
CA LEU A 29 -0.32 0.99 6.96
C LEU A 29 -1.44 -0.06 7.05
N ALA A 30 -1.17 -1.22 7.66
CA ALA A 30 -2.17 -2.28 7.84
C ALA A 30 -3.33 -1.81 8.73
N ASP A 31 -3.00 -1.13 9.82
CA ASP A 31 -3.97 -0.57 10.76
C ASP A 31 -4.84 0.49 10.08
N ALA A 32 -4.22 1.43 9.37
CA ALA A 32 -4.92 2.47 8.62
C ALA A 32 -5.81 1.90 7.50
N LEU A 33 -5.42 0.79 6.88
CA LEU A 33 -6.25 0.09 5.91
C LEU A 33 -7.48 -0.54 6.56
N GLU A 34 -7.30 -1.21 7.70
CA GLU A 34 -8.37 -1.85 8.46
C GLU A 34 -9.39 -0.81 8.97
N GLU A 35 -8.90 0.29 9.54
CA GLU A 35 -9.68 1.47 9.97
C GLU A 35 -10.46 2.10 8.80
N ALA A 36 -9.87 2.15 7.61
CA ALA A 36 -10.53 2.68 6.41
C ALA A 36 -11.51 1.68 5.75
N GLY A 37 -11.75 0.52 6.38
CA GLY A 37 -12.71 -0.51 5.94
C GLY A 37 -12.13 -1.51 4.94
N CYS A 38 -10.81 -1.62 4.80
CA CYS A 38 -10.18 -2.66 4.01
C CYS A 38 -10.25 -4.00 4.74
N GLN A 39 -11.19 -4.86 4.37
CA GLN A 39 -11.34 -6.20 4.93
C GLN A 39 -10.53 -7.27 4.19
N CYS A 40 -9.51 -6.86 3.43
CA CYS A 40 -8.71 -7.80 2.64
C CYS A 40 -7.73 -8.55 3.54
N ALA A 41 -8.15 -9.71 4.05
CA ALA A 41 -7.37 -10.53 4.98
C ALA A 41 -5.98 -10.88 4.43
N VAL A 42 -5.86 -11.10 3.12
CA VAL A 42 -4.57 -11.38 2.46
C VAL A 42 -3.62 -10.18 2.56
N THR A 43 -4.11 -8.97 2.35
CA THR A 43 -3.31 -7.73 2.47
C THR A 43 -2.88 -7.48 3.90
N LEU A 44 -3.80 -7.57 4.86
CA LEU A 44 -3.52 -7.36 6.28
C LEU A 44 -2.55 -8.41 6.83
N GLN A 45 -2.73 -9.67 6.46
CA GLN A 45 -1.84 -10.76 6.87
C GLN A 45 -0.46 -10.63 6.21
N HIS A 46 -0.38 -10.14 4.97
CA HIS A 46 0.90 -9.88 4.30
C HIS A 46 1.68 -8.74 4.99
N LEU A 47 1.01 -7.62 5.30
CA LEU A 47 1.61 -6.47 6.00
C LEU A 47 2.06 -6.83 7.42
N ARG A 48 1.23 -7.57 8.17
CA ARG A 48 1.54 -8.05 9.53
C ARG A 48 2.53 -9.22 9.54
N GLY A 49 2.63 -9.97 8.44
CA GLY A 49 3.49 -11.13 8.28
C GLY A 49 4.96 -10.79 8.53
N LYS A 50 5.72 -11.72 9.13
CA LYS A 50 7.15 -11.53 9.48
C LYS A 50 8.10 -11.56 8.29
N HIS A 51 7.58 -11.74 7.08
CA HIS A 51 8.36 -11.83 5.86
C HIS A 51 9.10 -10.52 5.60
N PRO A 52 10.35 -10.56 5.11
CA PRO A 52 11.07 -9.36 4.71
C PRO A 52 10.28 -8.69 3.57
N HIS A 53 9.71 -7.53 3.84
CA HIS A 53 9.08 -6.70 2.82
C HIS A 53 10.20 -6.19 1.91
N ILE A 54 10.35 -6.79 0.73
CA ILE A 54 11.28 -6.32 -0.29
C ILE A 54 10.66 -5.17 -1.09
N ARG A 55 11.49 -4.27 -1.64
CA ARG A 55 11.07 -3.24 -2.60
C ARG A 55 10.34 -3.94 -3.77
N GLY A 56 9.02 -3.82 -3.83
CA GLY A 56 8.17 -4.60 -4.73
C GLY A 56 7.02 -5.35 -4.04
N CYS A 57 6.76 -5.09 -2.76
CA CYS A 57 5.53 -5.54 -2.11
C CYS A 57 4.31 -5.12 -2.95
N TRP A 58 3.59 -6.11 -3.48
CA TRP A 58 2.44 -5.91 -4.38
C TRP A 58 1.38 -4.99 -3.77
N VAL A 59 1.25 -5.01 -2.43
CA VAL A 59 0.35 -4.12 -1.69
C VAL A 59 0.68 -2.65 -1.92
N LEU A 60 1.96 -2.27 -1.89
CA LEU A 60 2.40 -0.89 -2.10
C LEU A 60 2.22 -0.46 -3.55
N GLU A 61 2.55 -1.31 -4.51
CA GLU A 61 2.29 -1.01 -5.92
C GLU A 61 0.80 -0.79 -6.17
N TRP A 62 -0.06 -1.64 -5.63
CA TRP A 62 -1.51 -1.51 -5.77
C TRP A 62 -2.08 -0.26 -5.10
N LEU A 63 -1.48 0.19 -4.00
CA LEU A 63 -1.87 1.42 -3.33
C LEU A 63 -1.35 2.69 -4.04
N LEU A 64 -0.20 2.60 -4.72
CA LEU A 64 0.45 3.68 -5.45
C LEU A 64 0.11 3.70 -6.96
N GLU A 65 -0.60 2.69 -7.49
CA GLU A 65 -0.98 2.61 -8.90
C GLU A 65 -1.82 3.80 -9.45
N PRO A 66 -2.75 4.44 -8.70
CA PRO A 66 -3.53 5.55 -9.27
C PRO A 66 -2.71 6.84 -9.44
N GLU A 67 -1.62 7.07 -8.69
CA GLU A 67 -0.68 8.18 -8.96
C GLU A 67 0.28 7.87 -10.12
N ARG A 68 0.68 6.61 -10.33
CA ARG A 68 1.54 6.26 -11.47
C ARG A 68 0.85 6.47 -12.82
N ARG A 69 -0.47 6.32 -12.89
CA ARG A 69 -1.26 6.65 -14.09
C ARG A 69 -1.34 8.15 -14.41
N LYS A 70 -1.00 9.06 -13.50
CA LYS A 70 -0.95 10.51 -13.80
C LYS A 70 0.33 10.93 -14.54
N GLY A 71 1.31 10.04 -14.76
CA GLY A 71 2.56 10.43 -15.43
C GLY A 71 3.31 9.35 -16.22
N ARG A 72 2.79 8.12 -16.37
CA ARG A 72 3.45 7.07 -17.15
C ARG A 72 2.71 6.82 -18.49
N PRO A 73 3.30 7.13 -19.66
CA PRO A 73 2.76 6.60 -20.92
C PRO A 73 2.84 5.06 -20.87
N PRO A 74 1.86 4.33 -21.43
CA PRO A 74 1.88 2.87 -21.40
C PRO A 74 3.12 2.38 -22.18
N THR A 75 4.12 1.87 -21.46
CA THR A 75 5.19 1.09 -22.08
C THR A 75 4.59 -0.24 -22.49
N ARG A 76 4.20 -0.31 -23.76
CA ARG A 76 3.98 -1.53 -24.51
C ARG A 76 5.34 -2.17 -24.78
N SER A 77 5.58 -3.39 -24.29
CA SER A 77 6.43 -4.43 -24.90
C SER A 77 6.26 -5.72 -24.13
#